data_AF-A0A738E3E9-F1
#
_entry.id   AF-A0A738E3E9-F1
#
_cell.length_a   1.000
_cell.length_b   1.000
_cell.length_c   1.000
_cell.angle_alpha   90.00
_cell.angle_beta   90.00
_cell.angle_gamma   90.00
#
_symmetry.space_group_name_H-M   'P 1'
#
loop_
_entity.id
_entity.type
_entity.pdbx_description
1 polymer ?
#
loop_
_entity_poly.entity_id
_entity_poly.type
_entity_poly.pdbx_seq_one_letter_code
_entity_poly.pdbx_strand_id
1 'polypeptide(L)' 'LMTLLIHHPFPLPAIYKDYPLQGSYSGYRDAHIGPDWILIDKITDECLRFERTGTHADLF' A
#
# COMPACT_ATOMS: atom_id res chain seq x y z
N LEU A 1 -6.24 -8.47 0.60
CA LEU A 1 -5.64 -7.21 0.11
C LEU A 1 -5.33 -7.24 -1.39
N MET A 2 -4.40 -8.07 -1.87
CA MET A 2 -3.98 -8.04 -3.29
C MET A 2 -5.14 -8.20 -4.30
N THR A 3 -6.04 -9.16 -4.09
CA THR A 3 -7.24 -9.32 -4.92
C THR A 3 -8.15 -8.08 -4.88
N LEU A 4 -8.25 -7.41 -3.72
CA LEU A 4 -9.02 -6.18 -3.59
C LEU A 4 -8.38 -5.05 -4.41
N LEU A 5 -7.06 -4.87 -4.31
CA LEU A 5 -6.32 -3.87 -5.08
C LEU A 5 -6.48 -4.06 -6.60
N ILE A 6 -6.57 -5.30 -7.07
CA ILE A 6 -6.72 -5.62 -8.50
C ILE A 6 -8.15 -5.37 -9.00
N HIS A 7 -9.17 -5.77 -8.24
CA HIS A 7 -10.56 -5.76 -8.72
C HIS A 7 -11.38 -4.56 -8.26
N HIS A 8 -11.00 -3.93 -7.14
CA HIS A 8 -11.72 -2.84 -6.50
C HIS A 8 -10.71 -1.88 -5.83
N PRO A 9 -10.04 -1.01 -6.61
CA PRO A 9 -8.87 -0.30 -6.12
C PRO A 9 -9.17 0.54 -4.88
N PHE A 10 -10.34 1.20 -4.77
CA PHE A 10 -10.65 2.04 -3.61
C PHE A 10 -12.16 2.26 -3.32
N PRO A 11 -12.51 2.65 -2.07
CA PRO A 11 -11.63 2.67 -0.89
C PRO A 11 -11.41 1.26 -0.30
N LEU A 12 -10.19 0.99 0.17
CA LEU A 12 -9.92 -0.25 0.89
C LEU A 12 -10.66 -0.28 2.24
N PRO A 13 -11.01 -1.46 2.75
CA PRO A 13 -11.53 -1.61 4.11
C PRO A 13 -10.58 -0.97 5.14
N ALA A 14 -11.14 -0.25 6.12
CA ALA A 14 -10.38 0.52 7.12
C ALA A 14 -9.37 -0.32 7.93
N ILE A 15 -9.56 -1.64 8.02
CA ILE A 15 -8.62 -2.56 8.68
C ILE A 15 -7.21 -2.51 8.06
N TYR A 16 -7.11 -2.20 6.76
CA TYR A 16 -5.83 -2.10 6.06
C TYR A 16 -5.11 -0.77 6.31
N LYS A 17 -5.73 0.18 7.03
CA LYS A 17 -5.15 1.48 7.38
C LYS A 17 -4.43 2.12 6.20
N ASP A 18 -5.08 2.10 5.04
CA ASP A 18 -4.46 2.52 3.79
C ASP A 18 -4.32 4.06 3.73
N TYR A 19 -3.09 4.56 3.60
CA TYR A 19 -2.83 6.01 3.51
C TYR A 19 -1.73 6.36 2.50
N PRO A 20 -1.81 7.55 1.85
CA PRO A 20 -0.77 8.02 0.96
C PRO A 20 0.53 8.35 1.73
N LEU A 21 1.66 7.94 1.18
CA LEU A 21 2.99 8.28 1.69
C LEU A 21 3.47 9.65 1.19
N GLN A 22 4.43 10.22 1.92
CA GLN A 22 5.02 11.54 1.65
C GLN A 22 6.55 11.43 1.41
N GLY A 23 7.19 12.54 1.06
CA GLY A 23 8.64 12.61 0.87
C GLY A 23 9.12 11.74 -0.31
N SER A 24 10.18 10.94 -0.09
CA SER A 24 10.74 10.04 -1.12
C SER A 24 9.75 9.00 -1.64
N TYR A 25 8.66 8.73 -0.89
CA TYR A 25 7.57 7.85 -1.28
C TYR A 25 6.32 8.61 -1.71
N SER A 26 6.44 9.88 -2.12
CA SER A 26 5.31 10.63 -2.67
C SER A 26 4.67 9.90 -3.86
N GLY A 27 3.35 9.72 -3.81
CA GLY A 27 2.58 8.99 -4.81
C GLY A 27 2.54 7.47 -4.62
N TYR A 28 3.14 6.95 -3.54
CA TYR A 28 2.90 5.59 -3.06
C TYR A 28 1.91 5.60 -1.90
N ARG A 29 1.49 4.41 -1.51
CA ARG A 29 0.57 4.14 -0.41
C ARG A 29 1.21 3.16 0.56
N ASP A 30 0.76 3.20 1.81
CA ASP A 30 1.08 2.25 2.86
C ASP A 30 -0.22 1.56 3.27
N ALA A 31 -0.27 0.24 3.09
CA ALA A 31 -1.37 -0.61 3.54
C ALA A 31 -0.88 -1.69 4.51
N HIS A 32 -1.48 -1.73 5.69
CA HIS A 32 -1.20 -2.70 6.75
C HIS A 32 -1.90 -4.03 6.45
N ILE A 33 -1.12 -5.06 6.05
CA ILE A 33 -1.59 -6.44 5.94
C ILE A 33 -1.65 -7.12 7.33
N GLY A 34 -0.81 -6.66 8.26
CA GLY A 34 -0.79 -7.07 9.66
C GLY A 34 -0.35 -5.93 10.59
N PRO A 35 -0.20 -6.18 11.90
CA PRO A 35 0.15 -5.14 12.88
C PRO A 35 1.42 -4.36 12.53
N ASP A 36 2.47 -5.08 12.12
CA ASP A 36 3.75 -4.54 11.65
C ASP A 36 4.17 -5.24 10.34
N TRP A 37 3.20 -5.41 9.44
CA TRP A 37 3.44 -5.94 8.10
C TRP A 37 2.76 -5.04 7.08
N ILE A 38 3.58 -4.29 6.36
CA ILE A 38 3.17 -3.24 5.44
C ILE A 38 3.38 -3.70 4.01
N LEU A 39 2.49 -3.26 3.13
CA LEU A 39 2.69 -3.23 1.68
C LEU A 39 2.81 -1.78 1.23
N ILE A 40 3.90 -1.45 0.55
CA ILE A 40 4.04 -0.21 -0.20
C ILE A 40 3.65 -0.48 -1.65
N ASP A 41 2.61 0.19 -2.11
CA ASP A 41 2.12 0.07 -3.48
C ASP A 41 1.88 1.43 -4.13
N LYS A 42 1.74 1.42 -5.46
CA LYS A 42 1.38 2.58 -6.27
C LYS A 42 0.37 2.17 -7.31
N ILE A 43 -0.73 2.93 -7.38
CA ILE A 43 -1.74 2.79 -8.43
C ILE A 43 -1.64 3.99 -9.36
N THR A 44 -1.47 3.72 -10.66
CA THR A 44 -1.60 4.71 -11.74
C THR A 44 -2.74 4.30 -12.67
N ASP A 45 -3.08 5.14 -13.64
CA ASP A 45 -4.09 4.83 -14.66
C ASP A 45 -3.68 3.61 -15.53
N GLU A 46 -2.40 3.25 -15.53
CA GLU A 46 -1.82 2.23 -16.39
C GLU A 46 -1.54 0.92 -15.65
N CYS A 47 -1.20 0.97 -14.37
CA CYS A 47 -0.83 -0.21 -13.60
C CYS A 47 -0.98 -0.07 -12.09
N LEU A 48 -1.11 -1.24 -11.44
CA LEU A 48 -0.87 -1.43 -10.02
C LEU A 48 0.54 -1.99 -9.83
N ARG A 49 1.38 -1.29 -9.07
CA ARG A 49 2.75 -1.71 -8.76
C ARG A 49 2.90 -1.99 -7.27
N PHE A 50 3.25 -3.24 -6.94
CA PHE A 50 3.70 -3.62 -5.60
C PHE A 50 5.19 -3.32 -5.47
N GLU A 51 5.55 -2.32 -4.67
CA GLU A 51 6.93 -1.82 -4.58
C GLU A 51 7.75 -2.61 -3.56
N ARG A 52 7.27 -2.69 -2.30
CA ARG A 52 7.98 -3.35 -1.19
C ARG A 52 6.99 -3.90 -0.15
N THR A 53 7.44 -4.85 0.66
CA THR A 53 6.70 -5.31 1.84
C THR A 53 7.66 -5.73 2.95
N GLY A 54 7.28 -5.51 4.21
CA GLY A 54 8.14 -5.74 5.37
C GLY A 54 7.59 -5.10 6.65
N THR A 55 8.43 -5.03 7.68
CA THR A 55 8.14 -4.25 8.90
C THR A 55 8.34 -2.75 8.65
N HIS A 56 7.88 -1.88 9.55
CA HIS A 56 8.14 -0.44 9.41
C HIS A 56 9.65 -0.16 9.35
N ALA A 57 10.44 -0.85 10.18
CA ALA A 57 11.89 -0.64 10.29
C ALA A 57 12.67 -1.08 9.04
N ASP A 58 12.16 -2.05 8.28
CA ASP A 58 12.81 -2.48 7.03
C ASP A 58 12.52 -1.51 5.88
N LEU A 59 11.38 -0.81 5.94
CA LEU A 59 10.86 -0.02 4.84
C LEU A 59 11.19 1.47 4.93
N PHE A 60 11.31 2.00 6.16
CA PHE A 60 11.53 3.40 6.49
C PHE A 60 12.68 3.56 7.49
#